data_AF-A0A6A3GLZ1-F1
#
_entry.id   AF-A0A6A3GLZ1-F1
#
_cell.length_a   1.000
_cell.length_b   1.000
_cell.length_c   1.000
_cell.angle_alpha   90.00
_cell.angle_beta   90.00
_cell.angle_gamma   90.00
#
_symmetry.space_group_name_H-M   'P 1'
#
loop_
_entity.id
_entity.type
_entity.pdbx_description
1 polymer ?
#
loop_
_entity_poly.entity_id
_entity_poly.type
_entity_poly.pdbx_seq_one_letter_code
_entity_poly.pdbx_strand_id
1 'polypeptide(L)'
;MARWLSFFAEYNFQVEYKPGRLNVVADALSRRPDYAVHKADANAIGVARTSTPSSSLLDDVRSAYTKDADAKQLLDYFAAPSDKSRQKLAKHLRARVHRYRVHNGLLLYSAVDDNADRIVVPDDHELKLRITYEYHDAPTSGHQGREKTYLLLTRDFYWSHQYKWVRKYVRACEVCQRVKPAPFSQAPLQSLPTPSECWQSISMDFVFGLPPDNKRRTGIVAFVDRFSKMVHLAAVPAEVTAKQTARLFVDMVFRHHGMPIDIVSDRDPRFTARFWQ
;
A
#
# COMPACT_ATOMS: atom_id res chain seq x y z
N MET A 1 2.27 8.67 16.23
CA MET A 1 2.79 8.80 14.84
C MET A 1 2.70 7.52 14.01
N ALA A 2 2.75 6.32 14.59
CA ALA A 2 2.75 5.04 13.86
C ALA A 2 1.53 4.80 12.93
N ARG A 3 0.31 5.24 13.31
CA ARG A 3 -0.91 4.96 12.53
C ARG A 3 -0.94 5.63 11.15
N TRP A 4 -0.31 6.80 11.01
CA TRP A 4 -0.32 7.56 9.75
C TRP A 4 0.84 7.17 8.81
N LEU A 5 1.90 6.55 9.34
CA LEU A 5 3.05 6.13 8.55
C LEU A 5 2.70 5.05 7.52
N SER A 6 1.83 4.10 7.88
CA SER A 6 1.36 3.07 6.93
C SER A 6 0.52 3.67 5.80
N PHE A 7 -0.34 4.66 6.12
CA PHE A 7 -1.16 5.36 5.14
C PHE A 7 -0.31 6.18 4.16
N PHE A 8 0.65 6.95 4.67
CA PHE A 8 1.52 7.76 3.79
C PHE A 8 2.48 6.91 2.94
N ALA A 9 2.87 5.72 3.41
CA ALA A 9 3.75 4.81 2.65
C ALA A 9 3.15 4.29 1.33
N GLU A 10 1.84 4.50 1.10
CA GLU A 10 1.15 4.12 -0.13
C GLU A 10 1.31 5.18 -1.25
N TYR A 11 1.79 6.37 -0.93
CA TYR A 11 1.92 7.49 -1.87
C TYR A 11 3.39 7.83 -2.16
N ASN A 12 3.68 8.21 -3.40
CA ASN A 12 4.92 8.93 -3.73
C ASN A 12 4.67 10.42 -3.54
N PHE A 13 5.15 10.99 -2.44
CA PHE A 13 5.01 12.42 -2.16
C PHE A 13 6.37 13.08 -1.90
N GLN A 14 6.44 14.36 -2.19
CA GLN A 14 7.59 15.20 -1.91
C GLN A 14 7.22 16.13 -0.75
N VAL A 15 8.02 16.09 0.32
CA VAL A 15 7.83 16.99 1.47
C VAL A 15 8.54 18.30 1.17
N GLU A 16 7.76 19.36 0.96
CA GLU A 16 8.29 20.70 0.76
C GLU A 16 8.09 21.54 2.02
N TYR A 17 9.13 22.29 2.39
CA TYR A 17 9.04 23.23 3.49
C TYR A 17 8.11 24.38 3.12
N LYS A 18 7.05 24.57 3.91
CA LYS A 18 6.16 25.73 3.80
C LYS A 18 6.42 26.67 4.98
N PRO A 19 6.91 27.90 4.75
CA PRO A 19 7.07 28.90 5.80
C PRO A 19 5.77 29.09 6.58
N GLY A 20 5.85 29.14 7.92
CA GLY A 20 4.68 29.15 8.79
C GLY A 20 3.67 30.28 8.48
N ARG A 21 4.15 31.44 8.00
CA ARG A 21 3.30 32.56 7.56
C ARG A 21 2.38 32.21 6.38
N LEU A 22 2.78 31.25 5.54
CA LEU A 22 2.01 30.77 4.39
C LEU A 22 1.19 29.50 4.72
N ASN A 23 1.39 28.89 5.89
CA ASN A 23 0.71 27.66 6.31
C ASN A 23 -0.57 27.94 7.12
N VAL A 24 -1.45 28.76 6.54
CA VAL A 24 -2.64 29.33 7.20
C VAL A 24 -3.72 28.27 7.55
N VAL A 25 -3.64 27.08 6.93
CA VAL A 25 -4.63 25.99 7.07
C VAL A 25 -4.37 25.13 8.32
N ALA A 26 -3.19 25.22 8.94
CA ALA A 26 -2.88 24.47 10.14
C ALA A 26 -3.55 25.09 11.38
N ASP A 27 -4.61 24.43 11.86
CA ASP A 27 -5.41 24.80 13.03
C ASP A 27 -4.59 24.95 14.33
N ALA A 28 -5.12 25.77 15.25
CA ALA A 28 -4.52 26.23 16.51
C ALA A 28 -4.13 25.09 17.46
N LEU A 29 -4.68 23.88 17.28
CA LEU A 29 -4.37 22.70 18.09
C LEU A 29 -2.96 22.09 17.83
N SER A 30 -2.24 22.50 16.79
CA SER A 30 -0.87 22.00 16.53
C SER A 30 0.24 22.78 17.25
N ARG A 31 -0.08 23.92 17.88
CA ARG A 31 0.92 24.86 18.43
C ARG A 31 0.99 24.75 19.95
N ARG A 32 1.50 23.62 20.43
CA ARG A 32 1.90 23.43 21.83
C ARG A 32 3.38 23.81 22.01
N PRO A 33 3.71 24.88 22.77
CA PRO A 33 5.09 25.38 22.93
C PRO A 33 6.06 24.35 23.55
N ASP A 34 5.52 23.38 24.28
CA ASP A 34 6.19 22.24 24.91
C ASP A 34 6.76 21.22 23.90
N TYR A 35 6.40 21.31 22.62
CA TYR A 35 6.91 20.44 21.53
C TYR A 35 7.91 21.14 20.61
N ALA A 36 8.68 22.13 21.11
CA ALA A 36 9.81 22.68 20.37
C ALA A 36 10.90 21.61 20.19
N VAL A 37 10.79 20.80 19.13
CA VAL A 37 11.75 19.77 18.76
C VAL A 37 13.07 20.46 18.40
N HIS A 38 14.13 20.18 19.18
CA HIS A 38 15.51 20.43 18.78
C HIS A 38 15.70 19.92 17.36
N LYS A 39 16.24 20.75 16.45
CA LYS A 39 16.48 20.43 15.04
C LYS A 39 17.00 18.99 14.87
N ALA A 40 16.09 18.07 14.61
CA ALA A 40 16.38 16.75 14.12
C ALA A 40 16.08 16.80 12.63
N ASP A 41 17.08 16.44 11.81
CA ASP A 41 16.89 16.32 10.38
C ASP A 41 15.79 15.29 10.11
N ALA A 42 14.58 15.77 9.78
CA ALA A 42 13.43 14.92 9.46
C ALA A 42 13.66 14.05 8.20
N ASN A 43 14.71 14.35 7.43
CA ASN A 43 15.15 13.57 6.28
C ASN A 43 16.14 12.45 6.64
N ALA A 44 16.69 12.45 7.86
CA ALA A 44 17.44 11.32 8.39
C ALA A 44 16.48 10.40 9.14
N ILE A 45 15.55 9.76 8.42
CA ILE A 45 15.00 8.49 8.91
C ILE A 45 16.13 7.46 8.75
N GLY A 46 17.10 7.53 9.66
CA GLY A 46 17.92 6.38 9.97
C GLY A 46 16.95 5.33 10.47
N VAL A 47 16.53 4.41 9.59
CA VAL A 47 15.97 3.14 10.05
C VAL A 47 17.07 2.55 10.91
N ALA A 48 16.91 2.69 12.23
CA ALA A 48 17.83 2.15 13.20
C ALA A 48 18.12 0.70 12.81
N ARG A 49 19.38 0.28 12.90
CA ARG A 49 19.76 -1.12 12.70
C ARG A 49 18.96 -1.97 13.68
N THR A 50 17.81 -2.46 13.27
CA THR A 50 16.89 -3.23 14.13
C THR A 50 17.35 -4.67 14.28
N SER A 51 18.24 -5.14 13.41
CA SER A 51 18.81 -6.48 13.46
C SER A 51 20.26 -6.44 12.96
N THR A 52 21.20 -6.70 13.84
CA THR A 52 22.49 -7.25 13.42
C THR A 52 22.29 -8.75 13.16
N PRO A 53 22.85 -9.32 12.09
CA PRO A 53 22.83 -10.77 11.90
C PRO A 53 23.25 -11.51 13.16
N SER A 54 22.49 -12.52 13.58
CA SER A 54 22.86 -13.33 14.74
C SER A 54 24.17 -14.08 14.48
N SER A 55 24.93 -14.36 15.53
CA SER A 55 26.18 -15.14 15.41
C SER A 55 25.95 -16.50 14.77
N SER A 56 24.86 -17.19 15.13
CA SER A 56 24.50 -18.49 14.57
C SER A 56 24.25 -18.45 13.06
N LEU A 57 23.59 -17.40 12.56
CA LEU A 57 23.38 -17.22 11.13
C LEU A 57 24.70 -17.01 10.39
N LEU A 58 25.64 -16.26 10.97
CA LEU A 58 26.97 -16.04 10.38
C LEU A 58 27.81 -17.32 10.37
N ASP A 59 27.70 -18.16 11.40
CA ASP A 59 28.37 -19.45 11.46
C ASP A 59 27.84 -20.41 10.39
N ASP A 60 26.53 -20.37 10.11
CA ASP A 60 25.91 -21.13 9.02
C ASP A 60 26.38 -20.63 7.64
N VAL A 61 26.47 -19.31 7.44
CA VAL A 61 27.03 -18.71 6.21
C VAL A 61 28.47 -19.21 6.00
N ARG A 62 29.29 -19.15 7.05
CA ARG A 62 30.69 -19.60 7.00
C ARG A 62 30.78 -21.08 6.65
N SER A 63 29.95 -21.91 7.28
CA SER A 63 29.90 -23.35 7.03
C SER A 63 29.47 -23.66 5.60
N ALA A 64 28.52 -22.89 5.06
CA ALA A 64 28.01 -23.07 3.69
C ALA A 64 29.04 -22.73 2.59
N TYR A 65 30.06 -21.91 2.87
CA TYR A 65 31.16 -21.70 1.91
C TYR A 65 31.88 -22.99 1.52
N THR A 66 31.87 -24.02 2.37
CA THR A 66 32.44 -25.34 2.06
C THR A 66 31.69 -26.08 0.94
N LYS A 67 30.51 -25.61 0.52
CA LYS A 67 29.71 -26.19 -0.56
C LYS A 67 29.69 -25.32 -1.81
N ASP A 68 30.14 -24.07 -1.71
CA ASP A 68 30.11 -23.09 -2.80
C ASP A 68 31.49 -22.97 -3.48
N ALA A 69 31.56 -23.31 -4.77
CA ALA A 69 32.82 -23.34 -5.51
C ALA A 69 33.44 -21.95 -5.72
N ASP A 70 32.63 -20.90 -5.81
CA ASP A 70 33.11 -19.53 -5.99
C ASP A 70 33.62 -18.97 -4.67
N ALA A 71 32.90 -19.23 -3.57
CA ALA A 71 33.33 -18.84 -2.22
C ALA A 71 34.66 -19.49 -1.85
N LYS A 72 34.84 -20.79 -2.14
CA LYS A 72 36.13 -21.48 -1.94
C LYS A 72 37.27 -20.81 -2.69
N GLN A 73 37.08 -20.55 -3.98
CA GLN A 73 38.09 -19.90 -4.80
C GLN A 73 38.51 -18.53 -4.24
N LEU A 74 37.54 -17.73 -3.77
CA LEU A 74 37.83 -16.44 -3.15
C LEU A 74 38.58 -16.61 -1.81
N LEU A 75 38.13 -17.51 -0.94
CA LEU A 75 38.79 -17.78 0.34
C LEU A 75 40.24 -18.26 0.15
N ASP A 76 40.47 -19.20 -0.77
CA ASP A 76 41.81 -19.72 -1.09
C ASP A 76 42.72 -18.60 -1.63
N TYR A 77 42.18 -17.72 -2.48
CA TYR A 77 42.92 -16.56 -2.98
C TYR A 77 43.30 -15.59 -1.86
N PHE A 78 42.38 -15.26 -0.95
CA PHE A 78 42.64 -14.34 0.15
C PHE A 78 43.53 -14.94 1.25
N ALA A 79 43.62 -16.28 1.36
CA ALA A 79 44.56 -16.94 2.25
C ALA A 79 46.03 -16.79 1.80
N ALA A 80 46.29 -16.77 0.49
CA ALA A 80 47.62 -16.56 -0.09
C ALA A 80 47.57 -15.72 -1.40
N PRO A 81 47.42 -14.38 -1.29
CA PRO A 81 47.26 -13.51 -2.44
C PRO A 81 48.54 -13.43 -3.28
N SER A 82 48.45 -13.78 -4.56
CA SER A 82 49.54 -13.66 -5.54
C SER A 82 48.96 -13.51 -6.95
N ASP A 83 49.76 -13.07 -7.93
CA ASP A 83 49.31 -13.03 -9.33
C ASP A 83 48.96 -14.42 -9.86
N LYS A 84 49.71 -15.44 -9.44
CA LYS A 84 49.43 -16.85 -9.79
C LYS A 84 48.09 -17.31 -9.21
N SER A 85 47.80 -17.03 -7.93
CA SER A 85 46.50 -17.40 -7.33
C SER A 85 45.35 -16.58 -7.91
N ARG A 86 45.58 -15.31 -8.27
CA ARG A 86 44.59 -14.47 -8.97
C ARG A 86 44.24 -14.99 -10.36
N GLN A 87 45.21 -15.54 -11.09
CA GLN A 87 44.97 -16.12 -12.42
C GLN A 87 44.16 -17.41 -12.38
N LYS A 88 44.19 -18.16 -11.26
CA LYS A 88 43.39 -19.37 -11.04
C LYS A 88 41.90 -19.10 -10.81
N LEU A 89 41.54 -17.89 -10.38
CA LEU A 89 40.14 -17.51 -10.19
C LEU A 89 39.37 -17.58 -11.52
N ALA A 90 38.14 -18.07 -11.45
CA ALA A 90 37.20 -17.99 -12.56
C ALA A 90 37.08 -16.54 -13.10
N LYS A 91 36.86 -16.40 -14.42
CA LYS A 91 36.92 -15.09 -15.11
C LYS A 91 36.01 -14.03 -14.47
N HIS A 92 34.81 -14.41 -14.03
CA HIS A 92 33.85 -13.51 -13.39
C HIS A 92 34.29 -13.07 -11.99
N LEU A 93 34.92 -13.96 -11.21
CA LEU A 93 35.50 -13.64 -9.91
C LEU A 93 36.71 -12.75 -10.06
N ARG A 94 37.63 -13.09 -10.97
CA ARG A 94 38.85 -12.32 -11.22
C ARG A 94 38.58 -10.86 -11.60
N ALA A 95 37.54 -10.62 -12.39
CA ALA A 95 37.12 -9.27 -12.79
C ALA A 95 36.61 -8.42 -11.61
N ARG A 96 36.11 -9.07 -10.54
CA ARG A 96 35.47 -8.41 -9.40
C ARG A 96 36.20 -8.63 -8.07
N VAL A 97 37.35 -9.32 -8.07
CA VAL A 97 38.07 -9.72 -6.85
C VAL A 97 38.42 -8.53 -5.95
N HIS A 98 38.69 -7.36 -6.54
CA HIS A 98 38.97 -6.11 -5.82
C HIS A 98 37.79 -5.60 -4.96
N ARG A 99 36.57 -6.10 -5.21
CA ARG A 99 35.36 -5.78 -4.46
C ARG A 99 35.13 -6.70 -3.28
N TYR A 100 35.92 -7.76 -3.16
CA TYR A 100 35.81 -8.74 -2.10
C TYR A 100 36.93 -8.54 -1.07
N ARG A 101 36.63 -8.89 0.17
CA ARG A 101 37.60 -8.98 1.28
C ARG A 101 37.22 -10.14 2.18
N VAL A 102 38.12 -10.58 3.05
CA VAL A 102 37.84 -11.58 4.08
C VAL A 102 38.04 -10.95 5.45
N HIS A 103 37.07 -11.14 6.34
CA HIS A 103 37.16 -10.74 7.74
C HIS A 103 36.52 -11.81 8.63
N ASN A 104 37.25 -12.32 9.62
CA ASN A 104 36.78 -13.37 10.54
C ASN A 104 36.17 -14.60 9.82
N GLY A 105 36.81 -15.01 8.71
CA GLY A 105 36.37 -16.13 7.88
C GLY A 105 35.10 -15.87 7.05
N LEU A 106 34.57 -14.65 7.05
CA LEU A 106 33.45 -14.22 6.21
C LEU A 106 33.96 -13.49 4.97
N LEU A 107 33.35 -13.78 3.83
CA LEU A 107 33.54 -13.00 2.61
C LEU A 107 32.69 -11.73 2.70
N LEU A 108 33.30 -10.59 2.47
CA LEU A 108 32.66 -9.28 2.41
C LEU A 108 32.69 -8.77 0.97
N TYR A 109 31.59 -8.15 0.53
CA TYR A 109 31.45 -7.50 -0.77
C TYR A 109 31.15 -6.02 -0.59
N SER A 110 31.94 -5.16 -1.25
CA SER A 110 31.71 -3.72 -1.34
C SER A 110 31.31 -3.34 -2.76
N ALA A 111 30.14 -2.72 -2.90
CA ALA A 111 29.79 -2.03 -4.13
C ALA A 111 30.67 -0.77 -4.29
N VAL A 112 30.80 -0.28 -5.53
CA VAL A 112 31.69 0.86 -5.86
C VAL A 112 31.20 2.17 -5.24
N ASP A 113 29.90 2.26 -4.95
CA ASP A 113 29.22 3.55 -4.77
C ASP A 113 28.79 3.83 -3.32
N ASP A 114 29.06 2.93 -2.36
CA ASP A 114 28.63 3.14 -0.97
C ASP A 114 29.61 2.70 0.12
N ASN A 115 30.79 2.17 -0.23
CA ASN A 115 31.80 1.66 0.71
C ASN A 115 31.22 0.74 1.82
N ALA A 116 30.07 0.11 1.58
CA ALA A 116 29.41 -0.71 2.57
C ALA A 116 29.78 -2.18 2.36
N ASP A 117 30.45 -2.75 3.36
CA ASP A 117 30.80 -4.16 3.39
C ASP A 117 29.57 -5.00 3.73
N ARG A 118 29.24 -5.93 2.83
CA ARG A 118 28.11 -6.85 2.96
C ARG A 118 28.61 -8.28 3.01
N ILE A 119 28.04 -9.09 3.89
CA ILE A 119 28.38 -10.51 3.98
C ILE A 119 27.91 -11.23 2.72
N VAL A 120 28.83 -11.88 2.03
CA VAL A 120 28.51 -12.69 0.86
C VAL A 120 27.81 -13.96 1.32
N VAL A 121 26.59 -14.15 0.85
CA VAL A 121 25.82 -15.38 1.08
C VAL A 121 26.12 -16.33 -0.08
N PRO A 122 26.56 -17.57 0.19
CA PRO A 122 26.78 -18.57 -0.87
C PRO A 122 25.48 -18.90 -1.60
N ASP A 123 25.57 -19.61 -2.72
CA ASP A 123 24.39 -20.09 -3.46
C ASP A 123 23.69 -21.26 -2.76
N ASP A 124 23.23 -21.01 -1.54
CA ASP A 124 22.46 -21.92 -0.70
C ASP A 124 21.01 -21.42 -0.60
N HIS A 125 20.06 -22.23 -1.07
CA HIS A 125 18.65 -21.86 -1.14
C HIS A 125 18.04 -21.64 0.25
N GLU A 126 18.31 -22.53 1.20
CA GLU A 126 17.72 -22.49 2.54
C GLU A 126 18.26 -21.30 3.33
N LEU A 127 19.54 -21.00 3.18
CA LEU A 127 20.16 -19.84 3.80
C LEU A 127 19.57 -18.53 3.26
N LYS A 128 19.42 -18.41 1.93
CA LYS A 128 18.77 -17.26 1.30
C LYS A 128 17.31 -17.12 1.73
N LEU A 129 16.59 -18.23 1.87
CA LEU A 129 15.20 -18.25 2.32
C LEU A 129 15.11 -17.72 3.75
N ARG A 130 15.90 -18.29 4.66
CA ARG A 130 15.94 -17.89 6.07
C ARG A 130 16.34 -16.44 6.26
N ILE A 131 17.36 -15.96 5.55
CA ILE A 131 17.73 -14.54 5.56
C ILE A 131 16.57 -13.69 5.07
N THR A 132 15.91 -14.07 3.97
CA THR A 132 14.80 -13.26 3.44
C THR A 132 13.61 -13.24 4.41
N TYR A 133 13.33 -14.36 5.09
CA TYR A 133 12.31 -14.47 6.12
C TYR A 133 12.54 -13.47 7.26
N GLU A 134 13.76 -13.39 7.80
CA GLU A 134 14.07 -12.46 8.88
C GLU A 134 13.81 -10.99 8.50
N TYR A 135 14.08 -10.63 7.24
CA TYR A 135 13.93 -9.25 6.76
C TYR A 135 12.53 -8.93 6.22
N HIS A 136 11.67 -9.94 6.05
CA HIS A 136 10.31 -9.76 5.50
C HIS A 136 9.22 -10.18 6.48
N ASP A 137 9.25 -11.42 6.96
CA ASP A 137 8.17 -12.07 7.71
C ASP A 137 8.31 -11.92 9.22
N ALA A 138 9.53 -11.72 9.73
CA ALA A 138 9.74 -11.57 11.17
C ALA A 138 8.79 -10.48 11.73
N PRO A 139 8.23 -10.66 12.94
CA PRO A 139 7.29 -9.70 13.52
C PRO A 139 7.82 -8.25 13.58
N THR A 140 9.14 -8.10 13.68
CA THR A 140 9.84 -6.81 13.69
C THR A 140 9.97 -6.17 12.31
N SER A 141 9.88 -6.96 11.23
CA SER A 141 10.07 -6.53 9.85
C SER A 141 8.76 -6.06 9.20
N GLY A 142 7.62 -6.63 9.60
CA GLY A 142 6.30 -6.09 9.28
C GLY A 142 5.89 -6.21 7.81
N HIS A 143 6.32 -7.27 7.11
CA HIS A 143 5.90 -7.60 5.74
C HIS A 143 6.06 -6.44 4.75
N GLN A 144 7.20 -5.75 4.81
CA GLN A 144 7.45 -4.60 3.94
C GLN A 144 7.36 -4.98 2.45
N GLY A 145 6.97 -4.00 1.63
CA GLY A 145 7.00 -4.14 0.19
C GLY A 145 8.40 -4.50 -0.35
N ARG A 146 8.43 -4.96 -1.61
CA ARG A 146 9.63 -5.43 -2.32
C ARG A 146 10.84 -4.51 -2.15
N GLU A 147 10.69 -3.22 -2.43
CA GLU A 147 11.81 -2.28 -2.40
C GLU A 147 12.41 -2.13 -1.02
N LYS A 148 11.56 -1.95 0.00
CA LYS A 148 12.00 -1.83 1.40
C LYS A 148 12.67 -3.10 1.89
N THR A 149 12.10 -4.27 1.60
CA THR A 149 12.72 -5.56 1.96
C THR A 149 14.11 -5.69 1.32
N TYR A 150 14.23 -5.37 0.03
CA TYR A 150 15.53 -5.40 -0.66
C TYR A 150 16.54 -4.43 -0.05
N LEU A 151 16.14 -3.19 0.21
CA LEU A 151 17.01 -2.16 0.79
C LEU A 151 17.47 -2.49 2.21
N LEU A 152 16.65 -3.17 3.02
CA LEU A 152 17.07 -3.62 4.34
C LEU A 152 18.07 -4.77 4.24
N LEU A 153 17.74 -5.78 3.45
CA LEU A 153 18.53 -6.98 3.31
C LEU A 153 19.90 -6.71 2.65
N THR A 154 19.95 -5.81 1.67
CA THR A 154 21.19 -5.42 0.98
C THR A 154 22.12 -4.57 1.85
N ARG A 155 21.71 -4.14 3.05
CA ARG A 155 22.65 -3.47 3.98
C ARG A 155 23.65 -4.45 4.57
N ASP A 156 23.21 -5.68 4.83
CA ASP A 156 23.99 -6.65 5.59
C ASP A 156 24.49 -7.80 4.71
N PHE A 157 23.74 -8.16 3.66
CA PHE A 157 24.03 -9.34 2.85
C PHE A 157 24.13 -9.05 1.36
N TYR A 158 24.93 -9.84 0.65
CA TYR A 158 25.09 -9.80 -0.79
C TYR A 158 25.07 -11.20 -1.41
N TRP A 159 24.36 -11.33 -2.53
CA TRP A 159 24.52 -12.45 -3.48
C TRP A 159 24.06 -12.02 -4.88
N SER A 160 24.39 -12.82 -5.89
CA SER A 160 23.98 -12.56 -7.28
C SER A 160 22.45 -12.60 -7.44
N HIS A 161 21.89 -11.67 -8.21
CA HIS A 161 20.44 -11.59 -8.47
C HIS A 161 19.55 -11.45 -7.21
N GLN A 162 20.08 -10.89 -6.11
CA GLN A 162 19.37 -10.65 -4.85
C GLN A 162 18.02 -9.92 -5.04
N TYR A 163 17.96 -8.89 -5.88
CA TYR A 163 16.70 -8.19 -6.17
C TYR A 163 15.63 -9.12 -6.80
N LYS A 164 16.03 -9.98 -7.74
CA LYS A 164 15.12 -10.95 -8.38
C LYS A 164 14.60 -11.97 -7.35
N TRP A 165 15.46 -12.40 -6.44
CA TRP A 165 15.09 -13.27 -5.33
C TRP A 165 14.06 -12.61 -4.41
N VAL A 166 14.35 -11.43 -3.87
CA VAL A 166 13.44 -10.68 -2.98
C VAL A 166 12.11 -10.40 -3.67
N ARG A 167 12.13 -10.00 -4.96
CA ARG A 167 10.90 -9.79 -5.74
C ARG A 167 10.04 -11.05 -5.80
N LYS A 168 10.64 -12.22 -6.04
CA LYS A 168 9.91 -13.50 -6.12
C LYS A 168 9.33 -13.87 -4.76
N TYR A 169 10.13 -13.74 -3.70
CA TYR A 169 9.75 -14.05 -2.33
C TYR A 169 8.55 -13.21 -1.86
N VAL A 170 8.66 -11.87 -1.94
CA VAL A 170 7.59 -10.96 -1.52
C VAL A 170 6.31 -11.14 -2.34
N ARG A 171 6.43 -11.49 -3.63
CA ARG A 171 5.27 -11.80 -4.48
C ARG A 171 4.57 -13.10 -4.05
N ALA A 172 5.30 -14.06 -3.50
CA ALA A 172 4.77 -15.32 -3.02
C ALA A 172 4.27 -15.27 -1.56
N CYS A 173 4.57 -14.19 -0.82
CA CYS A 173 4.12 -14.04 0.57
C CYS A 173 2.60 -13.96 0.67
N GLU A 174 1.99 -14.99 1.26
CA GLU A 174 0.55 -15.14 1.41
C GLU A 174 -0.08 -14.00 2.24
N VAL A 175 0.57 -13.60 3.34
CA VAL A 175 0.10 -12.50 4.19
C VAL A 175 0.01 -11.20 3.37
N CYS A 176 1.05 -10.88 2.60
CA CYS A 176 1.03 -9.72 1.72
C CYS A 176 -0.07 -9.83 0.64
N GLN A 177 -0.27 -11.01 0.03
CA GLN A 177 -1.28 -11.17 -1.02
C GLN A 177 -2.71 -11.06 -0.48
N ARG A 178 -2.96 -11.50 0.76
CA ARG A 178 -4.28 -11.41 1.41
C ARG A 178 -4.63 -10.00 1.87
N VAL A 179 -3.63 -9.26 2.37
CA VAL A 179 -3.84 -7.93 2.96
C VAL A 179 -3.76 -6.81 1.94
N LYS A 180 -2.92 -6.95 0.91
CA LYS A 180 -2.69 -5.87 -0.05
C LYS A 180 -3.93 -5.70 -0.94
N PRO A 181 -4.58 -4.52 -0.95
CA PRO A 181 -5.66 -4.27 -1.87
C PRO A 181 -5.13 -4.41 -3.30
N ALA A 182 -5.88 -5.11 -4.14
CA ALA A 182 -5.59 -5.14 -5.56
C ALA A 182 -5.53 -3.69 -6.06
N PRO A 183 -4.56 -3.33 -6.92
CA PRO A 183 -4.57 -2.04 -7.58
C PRO A 183 -5.84 -1.97 -8.44
N PHE A 184 -6.88 -1.36 -7.87
CA PHE A 184 -8.14 -1.16 -8.57
C PHE A 184 -7.95 0.07 -9.45
N SER A 185 -7.75 -0.14 -10.75
CA SER A 185 -8.09 0.92 -11.70
C SER A 185 -9.60 1.08 -11.60
N GLN A 186 -10.08 2.20 -11.06
CA GLN A 186 -11.51 2.50 -11.15
C GLN A 186 -11.91 2.40 -12.62
N ALA A 187 -12.86 1.52 -12.93
CA ALA A 187 -13.47 1.53 -14.24
C ALA A 187 -13.96 2.97 -14.52
N PRO A 188 -13.80 3.50 -15.73
CA PRO A 188 -14.31 4.81 -16.06
C PRO A 188 -15.78 4.92 -15.65
N LEU A 189 -16.15 6.02 -14.99
CA LEU A 189 -17.54 6.26 -14.62
C LEU A 189 -18.39 6.27 -15.90
N GLN A 190 -19.39 5.39 -15.95
CA GLN A 190 -20.34 5.35 -17.05
C GLN A 190 -21.54 6.23 -16.69
N SER A 191 -21.49 7.49 -17.13
CA SER A 191 -22.60 8.41 -16.95
C SER A 191 -23.84 7.93 -17.70
N LEU A 192 -25.00 8.05 -17.06
CA LEU A 192 -26.29 7.82 -17.73
C LEU A 192 -26.54 8.90 -18.79
N PRO A 193 -27.24 8.58 -19.90
CA PRO A 193 -27.62 9.57 -20.90
C PRO A 193 -28.37 10.76 -20.28
N THR A 194 -28.07 11.96 -20.75
CA THR A 194 -28.80 13.17 -20.36
C THR A 194 -30.18 13.14 -21.02
N PRO A 195 -31.29 13.28 -20.25
CA PRO A 195 -32.63 13.35 -20.83
C PRO A 195 -32.79 14.60 -21.72
N SER A 196 -33.73 14.59 -22.66
CA SER A 196 -33.99 15.72 -23.56
C SER A 196 -35.07 16.67 -23.04
N GLU A 197 -35.96 16.19 -22.18
CA GLU A 197 -37.12 16.94 -21.69
C GLU A 197 -37.27 16.81 -20.15
N CYS A 198 -37.89 17.82 -19.53
CA CYS A 198 -38.24 17.79 -18.11
C CYS A 198 -39.16 16.61 -17.82
N TRP A 199 -38.91 15.91 -16.71
CA TRP A 199 -39.74 14.81 -16.19
C TRP A 199 -39.81 13.56 -17.07
N GLN A 200 -39.04 13.51 -18.16
CA GLN A 200 -38.90 12.33 -19.00
C GLN A 200 -38.15 11.19 -18.27
N SER A 201 -37.21 11.54 -17.41
CA SER A 201 -36.40 10.60 -16.63
C SER A 201 -36.21 11.16 -15.23
N ILE A 202 -36.44 10.32 -14.22
CA ILE A 202 -36.34 10.74 -12.82
C ILE A 202 -35.35 9.88 -12.05
N SER A 203 -34.78 10.45 -11.00
CA SER A 203 -34.10 9.69 -9.95
C SER A 203 -34.87 9.72 -8.65
N MET A 204 -34.92 8.57 -7.98
CA MET A 204 -35.61 8.39 -6.70
C MET A 204 -34.61 7.95 -5.64
N ASP A 205 -34.69 8.54 -4.45
CA ASP A 205 -33.82 8.21 -3.34
C ASP A 205 -34.53 8.38 -1.99
N PHE A 206 -34.03 7.68 -0.99
CA PHE A 206 -34.45 7.84 0.39
C PHE A 206 -33.32 8.35 1.27
N VAL A 207 -33.68 9.26 2.16
CA VAL A 207 -32.82 9.66 3.28
C VAL A 207 -33.52 9.29 4.58
N PHE A 208 -32.87 8.48 5.42
CA PHE A 208 -33.36 8.09 6.74
C PHE A 208 -32.38 8.51 7.84
N GLY A 209 -32.83 8.42 9.10
CA GLY A 209 -32.02 8.83 10.26
C GLY A 209 -32.11 10.34 10.55
N LEU A 210 -33.11 11.01 10.00
CA LEU A 210 -33.40 12.41 10.29
C LEU A 210 -34.11 12.55 11.64
N PRO A 211 -33.97 13.70 12.32
CA PRO A 211 -34.76 13.99 13.51
C PRO A 211 -36.26 13.83 13.25
N PRO A 212 -37.04 13.28 14.21
CA PRO A 212 -38.46 13.09 14.03
C PRO A 212 -39.19 14.43 13.91
N ASP A 213 -40.09 14.54 12.94
CA ASP A 213 -41.01 15.68 12.86
C ASP A 213 -42.17 15.56 13.88
N ASN A 214 -43.09 16.53 13.87
CA ASN A 214 -44.29 16.53 14.74
C ASN A 214 -45.20 15.30 14.53
N LYS A 215 -45.04 14.56 13.43
CA LYS A 215 -45.76 13.33 13.10
C LYS A 215 -44.89 12.09 13.25
N ARG A 216 -43.72 12.20 13.91
CA ARG A 216 -42.72 11.14 14.13
C ARG A 216 -42.15 10.52 12.85
N ARG A 217 -42.13 11.26 11.75
CA ARG A 217 -41.49 10.84 10.49
C ARG A 217 -40.00 11.16 10.55
N THR A 218 -39.16 10.20 10.18
CA THR A 218 -37.69 10.23 10.33
C THR A 218 -36.95 10.04 9.01
N GLY A 219 -37.68 10.04 7.89
CA GLY A 219 -37.12 9.94 6.56
C GLY A 219 -37.79 10.86 5.56
N ILE A 220 -37.16 10.99 4.40
CA ILE A 220 -37.64 11.72 3.24
C ILE A 220 -37.47 10.83 2.01
N VAL A 221 -38.50 10.76 1.16
CA VAL A 221 -38.34 10.30 -0.22
C VAL A 221 -38.18 11.51 -1.13
N ALA A 222 -37.19 11.45 -2.01
CA ALA A 222 -36.94 12.47 -3.02
C ALA A 222 -37.24 11.92 -4.42
N PHE A 223 -37.99 12.68 -5.20
CA PHE A 223 -38.20 12.46 -6.63
C PHE A 223 -37.57 13.64 -7.38
N VAL A 224 -36.54 13.37 -8.16
CA VAL A 224 -35.73 14.42 -8.82
C VAL A 224 -35.82 14.24 -10.32
N ASP A 225 -36.22 15.29 -11.03
CA ASP A 225 -36.11 15.32 -12.49
C ASP A 225 -34.63 15.34 -12.90
N ARG A 226 -34.22 14.38 -13.74
CA ARG A 226 -32.81 14.26 -14.16
C ARG A 226 -32.39 15.35 -15.13
N PHE A 227 -33.34 16.02 -15.81
CA PHE A 227 -33.05 17.15 -16.71
C PHE A 227 -32.95 18.48 -15.96
N SER A 228 -34.05 18.98 -15.40
CA SER A 228 -34.12 20.32 -14.77
C SER A 228 -33.58 20.37 -13.34
N LYS A 229 -33.40 19.21 -12.69
CA LYS A 229 -33.08 19.07 -11.26
C LYS A 229 -34.19 19.57 -10.33
N MET A 230 -35.41 19.78 -10.82
CA MET A 230 -36.56 20.03 -9.97
C MET A 230 -36.82 18.83 -9.04
N VAL A 231 -37.20 19.11 -7.80
CA VAL A 231 -37.34 18.09 -6.75
C VAL A 231 -38.73 18.13 -6.11
N HIS A 232 -39.33 16.96 -5.94
CA HIS A 232 -40.46 16.73 -5.02
C HIS A 232 -39.98 15.94 -3.81
N LEU A 233 -40.28 16.43 -2.60
CA LEU A 233 -39.89 15.81 -1.34
C LEU A 233 -41.11 15.45 -0.51
N ALA A 234 -41.14 14.22 0.03
CA ALA A 234 -42.16 13.81 0.99
C ALA A 234 -41.52 13.25 2.25
N ALA A 235 -41.90 13.79 3.41
CA ALA A 235 -41.53 13.21 4.69
C ALA A 235 -42.30 11.91 4.94
N VAL A 236 -41.58 10.86 5.34
CA VAL A 236 -42.05 9.48 5.50
C VAL A 236 -41.60 8.88 6.84
N PRO A 237 -42.37 7.96 7.44
CA PRO A 237 -41.88 7.16 8.56
C PRO A 237 -40.77 6.19 8.10
N ALA A 238 -39.96 5.69 9.03
CA ALA A 238 -38.89 4.72 8.72
C ALA A 238 -39.45 3.44 8.08
N GLU A 239 -40.67 3.05 8.45
CA GLU A 239 -41.36 1.84 8.04
C GLU A 239 -42.20 2.03 6.76
N VAL A 240 -42.01 3.12 6.02
CA VAL A 240 -42.75 3.37 4.78
C VAL A 240 -42.62 2.20 3.80
N THR A 241 -43.77 1.72 3.32
CA THR A 241 -43.85 0.57 2.41
C THR A 241 -43.72 1.01 0.95
N ALA A 242 -43.31 0.09 0.07
CA ALA A 242 -43.27 0.33 -1.38
C ALA A 242 -44.61 0.88 -1.93
N LYS A 243 -45.74 0.32 -1.45
CA LYS A 243 -47.08 0.76 -1.84
C LYS A 243 -47.39 2.20 -1.39
N GLN A 244 -46.94 2.60 -0.20
CA GLN A 244 -47.09 3.98 0.28
C GLN A 244 -46.19 4.93 -0.52
N THR A 245 -44.95 4.53 -0.80
CA THR A 245 -44.02 5.29 -1.64
C THR A 245 -44.57 5.51 -3.05
N ALA A 246 -45.19 4.50 -3.65
CA ALA A 246 -45.78 4.64 -4.96
C ALA A 246 -47.01 5.55 -4.99
N ARG A 247 -47.81 5.57 -3.91
CA ARG A 247 -48.88 6.57 -3.78
C ARG A 247 -48.31 7.98 -3.76
N LEU A 248 -47.23 8.21 -3.00
CA LEU A 248 -46.54 9.50 -3.00
C LEU A 248 -46.01 9.87 -4.39
N PHE A 249 -45.45 8.92 -5.13
CA PHE A 249 -45.04 9.12 -6.51
C PHE A 249 -46.22 9.55 -7.40
N VAL A 250 -47.35 8.84 -7.31
CA VAL A 250 -48.55 9.16 -8.11
C VAL A 250 -49.07 10.56 -7.76
N ASP A 251 -49.17 10.86 -6.48
CA ASP A 251 -49.76 12.10 -5.97
C ASP A 251 -48.88 13.33 -6.25
N MET A 252 -47.55 13.17 -6.21
CA MET A 252 -46.60 14.29 -6.27
C MET A 252 -45.90 14.43 -7.61
N VAL A 253 -45.68 13.33 -8.34
CA VAL A 253 -44.98 13.35 -9.63
C VAL A 253 -45.97 13.15 -10.76
N PHE A 254 -46.61 11.97 -10.82
CA PHE A 254 -47.47 11.58 -11.94
C PHE A 254 -48.63 12.56 -12.17
N ARG A 255 -49.28 13.01 -11.09
CA ARG A 255 -50.36 13.99 -11.13
C ARG A 255 -49.99 15.29 -11.84
N HIS A 256 -48.75 15.75 -11.67
CA HIS A 256 -48.30 17.06 -12.17
C HIS A 256 -47.58 16.95 -13.52
N HIS A 257 -46.85 15.86 -13.73
CA HIS A 257 -45.86 15.75 -14.81
C HIS A 257 -46.05 14.52 -15.70
N GLY A 258 -46.97 13.61 -15.35
CA GLY A 258 -47.19 12.36 -16.07
C GLY A 258 -46.20 11.25 -15.69
N MET A 259 -46.25 10.13 -16.44
CA MET A 259 -45.35 8.98 -16.23
C MET A 259 -44.01 9.25 -16.93
N PRO A 260 -42.86 9.17 -16.22
CA PRO A 260 -41.55 9.21 -16.85
C PRO A 260 -41.32 7.96 -17.71
N ILE A 261 -40.39 8.07 -18.66
CA ILE A 261 -39.94 6.95 -19.50
C ILE A 261 -39.04 6.00 -18.70
N ASP A 262 -38.21 6.54 -17.81
CA ASP A 262 -37.35 5.75 -16.94
C ASP A 262 -37.22 6.35 -15.53
N ILE A 263 -36.97 5.45 -14.57
CA ILE A 263 -36.75 5.74 -13.16
C ILE A 263 -35.41 5.13 -12.76
N VAL A 264 -34.53 5.96 -12.18
CA VAL A 264 -33.24 5.53 -11.64
C VAL A 264 -33.33 5.56 -10.12
N SER A 265 -33.03 4.44 -9.46
CA SER A 265 -32.96 4.36 -8.01
C SER A 265 -31.81 3.44 -7.59
N ASP A 266 -31.50 3.42 -6.30
CA ASP A 266 -30.65 2.39 -5.73
C ASP A 266 -31.39 1.04 -5.65
N ARG A 267 -30.78 0.07 -4.96
CA ARG A 267 -31.40 -1.26 -4.78
C ARG A 267 -32.23 -1.35 -3.50
N ASP A 268 -32.79 -0.23 -3.02
CA ASP A 268 -33.66 -0.27 -1.86
C ASP A 268 -34.87 -1.19 -2.12
N PRO A 269 -35.20 -2.12 -1.20
CA PRO A 269 -36.37 -3.00 -1.33
C PRO A 269 -37.69 -2.26 -1.57
N ARG A 270 -37.79 -1.00 -1.13
CA ARG A 270 -38.98 -0.16 -1.32
C ARG A 270 -39.14 0.33 -2.76
N PHE A 271 -38.08 0.34 -3.57
CA PHE A 271 -38.11 0.66 -5.00
C PHE A 271 -38.07 -0.58 -5.91
N THR A 272 -37.60 -1.71 -5.40
CA THR A 272 -37.46 -2.96 -6.19
C THR A 272 -38.58 -3.98 -5.99
N ALA A 273 -39.59 -3.65 -5.16
CA ALA A 273 -40.75 -4.51 -4.97
C ALA A 273 -41.55 -4.72 -6.28
N ARG A 274 -42.17 -5.90 -6.44
CA ARG A 274 -43.04 -6.24 -7.61
C ARG A 274 -44.11 -5.19 -7.93
N PHE A 275 -44.48 -4.37 -6.96
CA PHE A 275 -45.41 -3.27 -7.13
C PHE A 275 -44.94 -2.26 -8.20
N TRP A 276 -43.63 -2.07 -8.39
CA TRP A 276 -43.04 -1.10 -9.32
C TRP A 276 -42.76 -1.67 -10.73
N GLN A 277 -43.04 -2.96 -10.95
CA GLN A 277 -42.97 -3.62 -12.26
C GLN A 277 -44.30 -3.49 -12.98
#